data_AF-V4ZXR8-F1
#
_entry.id   AF-V4ZXR8-F1
#
_cell.length_a   1.000
_cell.length_b   1.000
_cell.length_c   1.000
_cell.angle_alpha   90.00
_cell.angle_beta   90.00
_cell.angle_gamma   90.00
#
_symmetry.space_group_name_H-M   'P 1'
#
loop_
_entity.id
_entity.type
_entity.pdbx_description
1 polymer ?
#
loop_
_entity_poly.entity_id
_entity_poly.type
_entity_poly.pdbx_seq_one_letter_code
_entity_poly.pdbx_strand_id
1 'polypeptide(L)'
;MEFSYTGTAHTELVAAYEADDERFQTQKQPDFPDREAVITEVGVLRELMFPGCWNAADLVGDEAATLGALNRLGDLFCQGIQPYGPACLSSTVGNVIDQLPTIRERLKQDVEAAYKGDPAANSYVEIIRSYPGLVATMVHRVAHALYTEGEQVYARELAEAAKSVSGIDIHPGAEIGDYFFIDHGSGVVIGETAEIGDWARLYQEVTLGALHFEEDEDD
;
A
#
# COMPACT_ATOMS: atom_id res chain seq x y z
N MET A 1 -5.06 6.10 -40.56
CA MET A 1 -4.02 7.13 -40.66
C MET A 1 -3.14 6.97 -39.44
N GLU A 2 -1.86 6.69 -39.65
CA GLU A 2 -0.87 6.57 -38.58
C GLU A 2 -0.33 7.96 -38.27
N PHE A 3 -0.29 8.33 -36.99
CA PHE A 3 0.25 9.61 -36.55
C PHE A 3 1.79 9.58 -36.64
N SER A 4 2.40 10.65 -37.13
CA SER A 4 3.86 10.84 -37.14
C SER A 4 4.20 12.25 -36.67
N TYR A 5 5.07 12.35 -35.67
CA TYR A 5 5.49 13.62 -35.08
C TYR A 5 6.60 14.29 -35.91
N THR A 6 6.43 15.57 -36.25
CA THR A 6 7.38 16.33 -37.11
C THR A 6 7.97 17.58 -36.45
N GLY A 7 7.69 17.81 -35.17
CA GLY A 7 8.20 18.98 -34.41
C GLY A 7 9.53 18.72 -33.68
N THR A 8 9.94 19.67 -32.84
CA THR A 8 11.23 19.69 -32.14
C THR A 8 11.18 19.21 -30.68
N ALA A 9 10.01 18.87 -30.15
CA ALA A 9 9.86 18.51 -28.73
C ALA A 9 10.76 17.33 -28.32
N HIS A 10 11.04 16.40 -29.24
CA HIS A 10 11.93 15.28 -28.95
C HIS A 10 13.37 15.72 -28.61
N THR A 11 13.94 16.69 -29.34
CA THR A 11 15.28 17.23 -29.05
C THR A 11 15.26 18.19 -27.86
N GLU A 12 14.20 18.98 -27.71
CA GLU A 12 14.06 19.92 -26.59
C GLU A 12 13.88 19.16 -25.25
N LEU A 13 13.13 18.05 -25.25
CA LEU A 13 13.00 17.17 -24.07
C LEU A 13 14.33 16.52 -23.71
N VAL A 14 15.09 16.03 -24.69
CA VAL A 14 16.43 15.49 -24.42
C VAL A 14 17.34 16.53 -23.78
N ALA A 15 17.36 17.76 -24.32
CA ALA A 15 18.14 18.85 -23.74
C ALA A 15 17.66 19.23 -22.33
N ALA A 16 16.36 19.17 -22.06
CA ALA A 16 15.81 19.39 -20.72
C ALA A 16 16.24 18.30 -19.74
N TYR A 17 16.19 17.02 -20.13
CA TYR A 17 16.66 15.89 -19.32
C TYR A 17 18.16 15.97 -18.99
N GLU A 18 18.97 16.45 -19.94
CA GLU A 18 20.40 16.67 -19.73
C GLU A 18 20.71 17.85 -18.80
N ALA A 19 19.78 18.81 -18.68
CA ALA A 19 19.90 19.98 -17.82
C ALA A 19 19.37 19.75 -16.39
N ASP A 20 18.67 18.63 -16.13
CA ASP A 20 18.20 18.27 -14.81
C ASP A 20 19.36 18.10 -13.84
N ASP A 21 19.21 18.64 -12.63
CA ASP A 21 20.15 18.38 -11.55
C ASP A 21 19.89 17.02 -10.87
N GLU A 22 20.78 16.65 -9.94
CA GLU A 22 20.79 15.34 -9.29
C GLU A 22 19.50 14.98 -8.54
N ARG A 23 18.66 15.96 -8.19
CA ARG A 23 17.40 15.73 -7.45
C ARG A 23 16.36 14.96 -8.28
N PHE A 24 16.33 15.18 -9.58
CA PHE A 24 15.36 14.55 -10.50
C PHE A 24 15.80 13.16 -10.96
N GLN A 25 17.06 12.80 -10.71
CA GLN A 25 17.63 11.47 -10.99
C GLN A 25 17.49 11.03 -12.46
N THR A 26 17.33 11.96 -13.40
CA THR A 26 16.98 11.71 -14.81
C THR A 26 17.99 10.81 -15.54
N GLN A 27 19.26 10.82 -15.13
CA GLN A 27 20.30 9.98 -15.72
C GLN A 27 20.54 8.65 -14.97
N LYS A 28 19.80 8.35 -13.90
CA LYS A 28 19.87 7.06 -13.21
C LYS A 28 18.89 6.07 -13.85
N GLN A 29 19.23 4.78 -13.86
CA GLN A 29 18.33 3.67 -14.24
C GLN A 29 17.98 2.82 -13.01
N PRO A 30 17.08 3.29 -12.13
CA PRO A 30 16.51 2.45 -11.09
C PRO A 30 15.53 1.42 -11.68
N ASP A 31 15.52 0.22 -11.12
CA ASP A 31 14.60 -0.87 -11.48
C ASP A 31 13.37 -0.83 -10.55
N PHE A 32 12.52 0.18 -10.75
CA PHE A 32 11.28 0.31 -9.97
C PHE A 32 10.27 -0.78 -10.36
N PRO A 33 9.46 -1.29 -9.41
CA PRO A 33 8.31 -2.13 -9.74
C PRO A 33 7.32 -1.41 -10.68
N ASP A 34 6.75 -2.14 -11.65
CA ASP A 34 5.73 -1.60 -12.56
C ASP A 34 4.51 -1.08 -11.79
N ARG A 35 4.08 0.14 -12.14
CA ARG A 35 2.90 0.80 -11.58
C ARG A 35 1.70 0.63 -12.51
N GLU A 36 1.14 -0.58 -12.58
CA GLU A 36 -0.19 -0.81 -13.18
C GLU A 36 -1.31 -0.32 -12.24
N ALA A 37 -2.57 -0.35 -12.69
CA ALA A 37 -3.74 0.08 -11.90
C ALA A 37 -3.85 -0.63 -10.52
N VAL A 38 -3.22 -1.80 -10.35
CA VAL A 38 -3.00 -2.46 -9.06
C VAL A 38 -1.54 -2.87 -9.01
N ILE A 39 -0.79 -2.44 -7.99
CA ILE A 39 0.60 -2.86 -7.82
C ILE A 39 0.69 -4.38 -7.55
N THR A 40 1.75 -5.02 -8.03
CA THR A 40 1.90 -6.48 -8.01
C THR A 40 1.87 -7.05 -6.59
N GLU A 41 2.40 -6.32 -5.61
CA GLU A 41 2.45 -6.63 -4.19
C GLU A 41 1.05 -6.86 -3.61
N VAL A 42 0.07 -6.02 -4.00
CA VAL A 42 -1.32 -6.16 -3.56
C VAL A 42 -1.92 -7.49 -4.04
N GLY A 43 -1.55 -7.94 -5.24
CA GLY A 43 -1.93 -9.25 -5.75
C GLY A 43 -1.38 -10.38 -4.89
N VAL A 44 -0.07 -10.35 -4.59
CA VAL A 44 0.59 -11.37 -3.76
C VAL A 44 0.04 -11.37 -2.33
N LEU A 45 -0.19 -10.19 -1.74
CA LEU A 45 -0.78 -10.08 -0.41
C LEU A 45 -2.19 -10.66 -0.36
N ARG A 46 -3.02 -10.43 -1.38
CA ARG A 46 -4.35 -11.04 -1.48
C ARG A 46 -4.28 -12.57 -1.49
N GLU A 47 -3.38 -13.13 -2.28
CA GLU A 47 -3.11 -14.58 -2.35
C GLU A 47 -2.67 -15.13 -0.99
N LEU A 48 -1.69 -14.49 -0.34
CA LEU A 48 -1.15 -14.92 0.96
C LEU A 48 -2.15 -14.77 2.11
N MET A 49 -2.90 -13.67 2.17
CA MET A 49 -3.82 -13.39 3.28
C MET A 49 -5.09 -14.25 3.19
N PHE A 50 -5.65 -14.38 1.98
CA PHE A 50 -6.92 -15.07 1.75
C PHE A 50 -6.89 -15.99 0.50
N PRO A 51 -6.08 -17.07 0.52
CA PRO A 51 -5.80 -17.88 -0.68
C PRO A 51 -7.04 -18.41 -1.41
N GLY A 52 -8.02 -18.91 -0.65
CA GLY A 52 -9.28 -19.41 -1.21
C GLY A 52 -10.16 -18.34 -1.88
N CYS A 53 -9.96 -17.06 -1.56
CA CYS A 53 -10.68 -15.95 -2.19
C CYS A 53 -9.94 -15.38 -3.41
N TRP A 54 -8.69 -15.78 -3.65
CA TRP A 54 -7.84 -15.19 -4.70
C TRP A 54 -7.22 -16.24 -5.62
N ASN A 55 -7.88 -17.38 -5.78
CA ASN A 55 -7.45 -18.49 -6.65
C ASN A 55 -6.06 -19.06 -6.32
N ALA A 56 -5.59 -18.88 -5.09
CA ALA A 56 -4.30 -19.38 -4.61
C ALA A 56 -4.48 -20.54 -3.61
N ALA A 57 -5.46 -21.41 -3.87
CA ALA A 57 -5.78 -22.53 -2.99
C ALA A 57 -4.64 -23.57 -2.90
N ASP A 58 -3.73 -23.56 -3.88
CA ASP A 58 -2.49 -24.33 -3.90
C ASP A 58 -1.53 -23.98 -2.77
N LEU A 59 -1.61 -22.77 -2.19
CA LEU A 59 -0.84 -22.40 -0.99
C LEU A 59 -1.29 -23.19 0.26
N VAL A 60 -2.55 -23.66 0.30
CA VAL A 60 -3.12 -24.27 1.51
C VAL A 60 -2.57 -25.68 1.71
N GLY A 61 -1.71 -25.83 2.72
CA GLY A 61 -1.07 -27.11 3.05
C GLY A 61 0.18 -27.40 2.23
N ASP A 62 0.68 -26.43 1.45
CA ASP A 62 1.93 -26.52 0.70
C ASP A 62 2.94 -25.45 1.19
N GLU A 63 3.89 -25.91 2.00
CA GLU A 63 4.95 -25.05 2.56
C GLU A 63 5.87 -24.49 1.47
N ALA A 64 6.15 -25.27 0.41
CA ALA A 64 7.06 -24.86 -0.65
C ALA A 64 6.42 -23.79 -1.53
N ALA A 65 5.14 -23.96 -1.89
CA ALA A 65 4.38 -22.94 -2.62
C ALA A 65 4.24 -21.65 -1.80
N THR A 66 3.95 -21.78 -0.50
CA THR A 66 3.87 -20.64 0.43
C THR A 66 5.20 -19.89 0.52
N LEU A 67 6.32 -20.61 0.69
CA LEU A 67 7.66 -20.02 0.68
C LEU A 67 7.96 -19.30 -0.64
N GLY A 68 7.57 -19.89 -1.78
CA GLY A 68 7.71 -19.26 -3.09
C GLY A 68 6.97 -17.92 -3.19
N ALA A 69 5.74 -17.85 -2.69
CA ALA A 69 4.96 -16.62 -2.65
C ALA A 69 5.57 -15.56 -1.71
N LEU A 70 6.11 -15.97 -0.56
CA LEU A 70 6.82 -15.07 0.36
C LEU A 70 8.12 -14.52 -0.27
N ASN A 71 8.89 -15.36 -0.96
CA ASN A 71 10.10 -14.91 -1.68
C ASN A 71 9.74 -13.90 -2.77
N ARG A 72 8.69 -14.17 -3.56
CA ARG A 72 8.20 -13.22 -4.58
C ARG A 72 7.79 -11.89 -3.96
N LEU A 73 7.12 -11.89 -2.80
CA LEU A 73 6.80 -10.66 -2.09
C LEU A 73 8.05 -9.92 -1.61
N GLY A 74 9.02 -10.65 -1.05
CA GLY A 74 10.28 -10.07 -0.58
C GLY A 74 11.12 -9.45 -1.70
N ASP A 75 11.17 -10.08 -2.87
CA ASP A 75 11.83 -9.55 -4.06
C ASP A 75 11.18 -8.22 -4.49
N LEU A 76 9.85 -8.14 -4.51
CA LEU A 76 9.12 -6.90 -4.83
C LEU A 76 9.41 -5.79 -3.81
N PHE A 77 9.39 -6.10 -2.51
CA PHE A 77 9.76 -5.12 -1.48
C PHE A 77 11.19 -4.62 -1.65
N CYS A 78 12.14 -5.52 -1.94
CA CYS A 78 13.50 -5.10 -2.19
C CYS A 78 13.65 -4.21 -3.43
N GLN A 79 12.96 -4.55 -4.53
CA GLN A 79 12.91 -3.71 -5.74
C GLN A 79 12.31 -2.34 -5.47
N GLY A 80 11.28 -2.26 -4.62
CA GLY A 80 10.66 -1.00 -4.22
C GLY A 80 11.50 -0.14 -3.27
N ILE A 81 12.27 -0.75 -2.37
CA ILE A 81 13.12 -0.04 -1.39
C ILE A 81 14.41 0.49 -2.04
N GLN A 82 15.07 -0.32 -2.88
CA GLN A 82 16.39 -0.01 -3.45
C GLN A 82 16.53 1.36 -4.13
N PRO A 83 15.51 1.90 -4.81
CA PRO A 83 15.62 3.23 -5.42
C PRO A 83 15.73 4.38 -4.40
N TYR A 84 15.29 4.16 -3.15
CA TYR A 84 15.28 5.17 -2.09
C TYR A 84 16.45 5.03 -1.09
N GLY A 85 17.21 3.94 -1.17
CA GLY A 85 18.32 3.64 -0.25
C GLY A 85 19.51 3.00 -0.96
N PRO A 86 20.69 2.88 -0.32
CA PRO A 86 21.88 2.34 -0.97
C PRO A 86 21.77 0.82 -1.29
N ALA A 87 20.90 0.09 -0.60
CA ALA A 87 20.56 -1.31 -0.87
C ALA A 87 19.29 -1.72 -0.10
N CYS A 88 18.57 -2.74 -0.59
CA CYS A 88 17.57 -3.43 0.22
C CYS A 88 18.26 -4.22 1.33
N LEU A 89 17.87 -3.99 2.58
CA LEU A 89 18.31 -4.82 3.70
C LEU A 89 17.41 -6.06 3.78
N SER A 90 17.93 -7.21 3.36
CA SER A 90 17.18 -8.47 3.37
C SER A 90 16.66 -8.86 4.76
N SER A 91 17.35 -8.43 5.82
CA SER A 91 16.88 -8.59 7.21
C SER A 91 15.63 -7.77 7.50
N THR A 92 15.57 -6.52 7.02
CA THR A 92 14.40 -5.63 7.20
C THR A 92 13.18 -6.22 6.50
N VAL A 93 13.34 -6.63 5.25
CA VAL A 93 12.26 -7.30 4.49
C VAL A 93 11.86 -8.62 5.16
N GLY A 94 12.81 -9.40 5.66
CA GLY A 94 12.56 -10.61 6.43
C GLY A 94 11.70 -10.35 7.66
N ASN A 95 12.02 -9.33 8.46
CA ASN A 95 11.25 -8.94 9.64
C ASN A 95 9.81 -8.57 9.30
N VAL A 96 9.58 -7.88 8.17
CA VAL A 96 8.22 -7.57 7.70
C VAL A 96 7.47 -8.83 7.27
N ILE A 97 8.14 -9.74 6.55
CA ILE A 97 7.56 -11.02 6.14
C ILE A 97 7.15 -11.87 7.35
N ASP A 98 7.97 -11.89 8.40
CA ASP A 98 7.70 -12.61 9.65
C ASP A 98 6.47 -12.09 10.41
N GLN A 99 6.04 -10.84 10.15
CA GLN A 99 4.82 -10.26 10.73
C GLN A 99 3.54 -10.66 9.98
N LEU A 100 3.64 -11.20 8.76
CA LEU A 100 2.47 -11.52 7.93
C LEU A 100 1.46 -12.49 8.58
N PRO A 101 1.85 -13.53 9.33
CA PRO A 101 0.89 -14.37 10.04
C PRO A 101 0.04 -13.59 11.05
N THR A 102 0.65 -12.67 11.79
CA THR A 102 -0.05 -11.79 12.75
C THR A 102 -0.96 -10.82 12.02
N ILE A 103 -0.47 -10.16 10.96
CA ILE A 103 -1.26 -9.27 10.11
C ILE A 103 -2.49 -9.99 9.55
N ARG A 104 -2.33 -11.24 9.10
CA ARG A 104 -3.43 -12.07 8.60
C ARG A 104 -4.52 -12.31 9.65
N GLU A 105 -4.14 -12.56 10.91
CA GLU A 105 -5.12 -12.72 11.99
C GLU A 105 -5.87 -11.41 12.28
N ARG A 106 -5.17 -10.26 12.25
CA ARG A 106 -5.81 -8.94 12.39
C ARG A 106 -6.79 -8.66 11.25
N LEU A 107 -6.43 -9.00 10.01
CA LEU A 107 -7.31 -8.83 8.86
C LEU A 107 -8.58 -9.70 8.94
N LYS A 108 -8.52 -10.88 9.58
CA LYS A 108 -9.74 -11.67 9.84
C LYS A 108 -10.68 -10.96 10.82
N GLN A 109 -10.13 -10.25 11.81
CA GLN A 109 -10.92 -9.43 12.73
C GLN A 109 -11.52 -8.21 12.02
N ASP A 110 -10.78 -7.58 11.11
CA ASP A 110 -11.30 -6.47 10.28
C ASP A 110 -12.44 -6.93 9.36
N VAL A 111 -12.33 -8.13 8.76
CA VAL A 111 -13.42 -8.74 7.98
C VAL A 111 -14.66 -8.98 8.85
N GLU A 112 -14.47 -9.47 10.08
CA GLU A 112 -15.57 -9.63 11.04
C GLU A 112 -16.21 -8.30 11.42
N ALA A 113 -15.40 -7.26 11.65
CA ALA A 113 -15.88 -5.91 11.95
C ALA A 113 -16.69 -5.31 10.79
N ALA A 114 -16.22 -5.50 9.56
CA ALA A 114 -16.94 -5.10 8.35
C ALA A 114 -18.27 -5.84 8.22
N TYR A 115 -18.28 -7.17 8.40
CA TYR A 115 -19.52 -7.96 8.31
C TYR A 115 -20.56 -7.59 9.37
N LYS A 116 -20.11 -7.33 10.60
CA LYS A 116 -20.99 -6.85 11.67
C LYS A 116 -21.38 -5.39 11.48
N GLY A 117 -20.60 -4.64 10.71
CA GLY A 117 -20.73 -3.20 10.57
C GLY A 117 -21.57 -2.74 9.41
N ASP A 118 -21.69 -3.56 8.37
CA ASP A 118 -22.52 -3.29 7.20
C ASP A 118 -23.69 -4.29 7.10
N PRO A 119 -24.93 -3.85 7.35
CA PRO A 119 -26.12 -4.69 7.14
C PRO A 119 -26.33 -5.18 5.71
N ALA A 120 -25.67 -4.57 4.70
CA ALA A 120 -25.75 -4.98 3.31
C ALA A 120 -24.77 -6.12 2.95
N ALA A 121 -23.80 -6.42 3.81
CA ALA A 121 -22.84 -7.49 3.59
C ALA A 121 -23.52 -8.87 3.63
N ASN A 122 -23.45 -9.62 2.52
CA ASN A 122 -24.05 -10.95 2.44
C ASN A 122 -23.14 -12.03 3.00
N SER A 123 -21.82 -11.83 2.96
CA SER A 123 -20.83 -12.82 3.41
C SER A 123 -19.44 -12.23 3.64
N TYR A 124 -18.57 -12.97 4.35
CA TYR A 124 -17.15 -12.62 4.48
C TYR A 124 -16.42 -12.65 3.14
N VAL A 125 -16.80 -13.56 2.24
CA VAL A 125 -16.17 -13.68 0.91
C VAL A 125 -16.45 -12.45 0.07
N GLU A 126 -17.67 -11.90 0.14
CA GLU A 126 -18.01 -10.62 -0.50
C GLU A 126 -17.06 -9.52 -0.03
N ILE A 127 -16.93 -9.36 1.29
CA ILE A 127 -16.05 -8.34 1.91
C ILE A 127 -14.61 -8.52 1.42
N ILE A 128 -14.07 -9.74 1.49
CA ILE A 128 -12.69 -10.05 1.07
C ILE A 128 -12.46 -9.71 -0.40
N ARG A 129 -13.46 -9.90 -1.25
CA ARG A 129 -13.34 -9.76 -2.71
C ARG A 129 -13.55 -8.33 -3.21
N SER A 130 -14.41 -7.55 -2.58
CA SER A 130 -14.90 -6.30 -3.18
C SER A 130 -14.84 -5.06 -2.29
N TYR A 131 -14.54 -5.17 -0.98
CA TYR A 131 -14.64 -3.99 -0.10
C TYR A 131 -13.36 -3.16 -0.17
N PRO A 132 -13.42 -1.89 -0.61
CA PRO A 132 -12.23 -1.03 -0.76
C PRO A 132 -11.57 -0.74 0.60
N GLY A 133 -12.37 -0.62 1.67
CA GLY A 133 -11.88 -0.44 3.04
C GLY A 133 -10.95 -1.56 3.51
N LEU A 134 -11.26 -2.81 3.16
CA LEU A 134 -10.39 -3.95 3.52
C LEU A 134 -9.09 -3.92 2.70
N VAL A 135 -9.15 -3.56 1.41
CA VAL A 135 -7.94 -3.45 0.58
C VAL A 135 -7.01 -2.38 1.15
N ALA A 136 -7.53 -1.20 1.50
CA ALA A 136 -6.75 -0.14 2.12
C ALA A 136 -6.15 -0.57 3.47
N THR A 137 -6.94 -1.22 4.32
CA THR A 137 -6.49 -1.72 5.64
C THR A 137 -5.41 -2.79 5.50
N MET A 138 -5.55 -3.73 4.57
CA MET A 138 -4.55 -4.77 4.29
C MET A 138 -3.21 -4.17 3.88
N VAL A 139 -3.22 -3.22 2.93
CA VAL A 139 -1.98 -2.58 2.49
C VAL A 139 -1.40 -1.72 3.60
N HIS A 140 -2.23 -0.97 4.33
CA HIS A 140 -1.78 -0.16 5.46
C HIS A 140 -1.08 -1.01 6.53
N ARG A 141 -1.64 -2.15 6.95
CA ARG A 141 -1.02 -3.01 7.97
C ARG A 141 0.38 -3.51 7.57
N VAL A 142 0.59 -3.75 6.28
CA VAL A 142 1.91 -4.16 5.73
C VAL A 142 2.84 -2.95 5.56
N ALA A 143 2.33 -1.84 5.04
CA ALA A 143 3.09 -0.61 4.90
C ALA A 143 3.52 -0.03 6.26
N HIS A 144 2.69 -0.18 7.29
CA HIS A 144 3.02 0.18 8.67
C HIS A 144 4.20 -0.64 9.19
N ALA A 145 4.23 -1.95 8.93
CA ALA A 145 5.38 -2.79 9.29
C ALA A 145 6.68 -2.30 8.61
N LEU A 146 6.64 -1.99 7.30
CA LEU A 146 7.77 -1.39 6.60
C LEU A 146 8.19 -0.04 7.20
N TYR A 147 7.23 0.81 7.51
CA TYR A 147 7.47 2.12 8.13
C TYR A 147 8.16 1.97 9.50
N THR A 148 7.72 1.02 10.33
CA THR A 148 8.32 0.76 11.65
C THR A 148 9.73 0.16 11.57
N GLU A 149 10.06 -0.54 10.47
CA GLU A 149 11.41 -1.03 10.20
C GLU A 149 12.32 0.04 9.53
N GLY A 150 11.82 1.27 9.34
CA GLY A 150 12.58 2.41 8.83
C GLY A 150 12.45 2.67 7.33
N GLU A 151 11.67 1.86 6.59
CA GLU A 151 11.49 1.98 5.13
C GLU A 151 10.34 2.93 4.78
N GLN A 152 10.40 4.15 5.30
CA GLN A 152 9.30 5.11 5.30
C GLN A 152 8.86 5.54 3.89
N VAL A 153 9.80 5.72 2.97
CA VAL A 153 9.53 6.25 1.62
C VAL A 153 8.76 5.23 0.79
N TYR A 154 9.24 3.98 0.75
CA TYR A 154 8.54 2.93 0.02
C TYR A 154 7.23 2.51 0.70
N ALA A 155 7.18 2.51 2.04
CA ALA A 155 5.91 2.34 2.77
C ALA A 155 4.86 3.38 2.34
N ARG A 156 5.26 4.64 2.15
CA ARG A 156 4.37 5.68 1.64
C ARG A 156 3.93 5.41 0.19
N GLU A 157 4.84 4.92 -0.65
CA GLU A 157 4.54 4.57 -2.04
C GLU A 157 3.51 3.41 -2.14
N LEU A 158 3.56 2.44 -1.21
CA LEU A 158 2.54 1.39 -1.08
C LEU A 158 1.20 1.95 -0.62
N ALA A 159 1.20 2.86 0.35
CA ALA A 159 -0.02 3.52 0.83
C ALA A 159 -0.72 4.32 -0.29
N GLU A 160 0.03 5.07 -1.11
CA GLU A 160 -0.52 5.81 -2.26
C GLU A 160 -1.06 4.86 -3.35
N ALA A 161 -0.48 3.67 -3.52
CA ALA A 161 -1.05 2.65 -4.41
C ALA A 161 -2.42 2.17 -3.90
N ALA A 162 -2.53 1.89 -2.59
CA ALA A 162 -3.81 1.52 -1.98
C ALA A 162 -4.84 2.64 -2.11
N LYS A 163 -4.44 3.90 -1.91
CA LYS A 163 -5.29 5.07 -2.13
C LYS A 163 -5.78 5.17 -3.57
N SER A 164 -4.92 4.95 -4.55
CA SER A 164 -5.28 5.03 -5.97
C SER A 164 -6.39 4.05 -6.36
N VAL A 165 -6.47 2.89 -5.72
CA VAL A 165 -7.49 1.86 -5.99
C VAL A 165 -8.73 1.94 -5.11
N SER A 166 -8.63 2.55 -3.93
CA SER A 166 -9.70 2.57 -2.92
C SER A 166 -10.31 3.94 -2.67
N GLY A 167 -9.59 5.03 -2.98
CA GLY A 167 -9.94 6.39 -2.58
C GLY A 167 -9.75 6.68 -1.08
N ILE A 168 -9.07 5.80 -0.34
CA ILE A 168 -8.81 5.89 1.11
C ILE A 168 -7.33 6.20 1.32
N ASP A 169 -7.04 7.33 1.95
CA ASP A 169 -5.67 7.78 2.25
C ASP A 169 -5.31 7.46 3.70
N ILE A 170 -4.43 6.49 3.91
CA ILE A 170 -3.94 6.11 5.23
C ILE A 170 -2.42 6.25 5.24
N HIS A 171 -1.90 7.18 6.02
CA HIS A 171 -0.47 7.30 6.20
C HIS A 171 0.10 5.99 6.81
N PRO A 172 1.23 5.46 6.32
CA PRO A 172 1.80 4.22 6.86
C PRO A 172 2.21 4.35 8.33
N GLY A 173 2.50 5.57 8.81
CA GLY A 173 2.80 5.83 10.23
C GLY A 173 1.61 5.73 11.19
N ALA A 174 0.37 5.77 10.71
CA ALA A 174 -0.81 5.74 11.58
C ALA A 174 -0.88 4.44 12.38
N GLU A 175 -1.25 4.52 13.66
CA GLU A 175 -1.47 3.36 14.51
C GLU A 175 -2.95 2.99 14.52
N ILE A 176 -3.28 1.79 14.03
CA ILE A 176 -4.67 1.32 13.91
C ILE A 176 -4.84 -0.01 14.65
N GLY A 177 -5.79 -0.03 15.58
CA GLY A 177 -6.19 -1.19 16.38
C GLY A 177 -6.84 -2.32 15.59
N ASP A 178 -7.38 -3.30 16.31
CA ASP A 178 -8.05 -4.47 15.75
C ASP A 178 -9.52 -4.19 15.49
N TYR A 179 -10.17 -5.04 14.67
CA TYR A 179 -11.59 -4.88 14.32
C TYR A 179 -11.88 -3.52 13.65
N PHE A 180 -10.98 -3.06 12.79
CA PHE A 180 -11.12 -1.78 12.10
C PHE A 180 -11.96 -1.94 10.82
N PHE A 181 -12.87 -1.00 10.59
CA PHE A 181 -13.73 -1.02 9.40
C PHE A 181 -13.90 0.37 8.80
N ILE A 182 -13.61 0.49 7.50
CA ILE A 182 -13.95 1.66 6.70
C ILE A 182 -15.05 1.27 5.71
N ASP A 183 -16.23 1.86 5.87
CA ASP A 183 -17.38 1.66 5.00
C ASP A 183 -17.42 2.73 3.90
N HIS A 184 -17.68 2.30 2.66
CA HIS A 184 -17.56 3.09 1.41
C HIS A 184 -16.15 3.68 1.14
N GLY A 185 -15.65 4.52 2.05
CA GLY A 185 -14.25 4.89 2.21
C GLY A 185 -13.73 6.05 1.35
N SER A 186 -14.37 6.38 0.23
CA SER A 186 -13.87 7.46 -0.63
C SER A 186 -13.70 8.78 0.14
N GLY A 187 -12.53 9.39 0.03
CA GLY A 187 -12.21 10.66 0.71
C GLY A 187 -11.83 10.54 2.18
N VAL A 188 -11.69 9.32 2.72
CA VAL A 188 -11.11 9.12 4.06
C VAL A 188 -9.63 9.52 4.04
N VAL A 189 -9.20 10.27 5.06
CA VAL A 189 -7.81 10.66 5.28
C VAL A 189 -7.42 10.37 6.74
N ILE A 190 -6.35 9.60 6.94
CA ILE A 190 -5.78 9.27 8.25
C ILE A 190 -4.30 9.66 8.26
N GLY A 191 -3.95 10.64 9.09
CA GLY A 191 -2.61 11.25 9.14
C GLY A 191 -1.55 10.40 9.84
N GLU A 192 -0.28 10.80 9.68
CA GLU A 192 0.90 10.05 10.14
C GLU A 192 0.90 9.71 11.62
N THR A 193 0.46 10.63 12.48
CA THR A 193 0.49 10.49 13.93
C THR A 193 -0.87 10.13 14.53
N ALA A 194 -1.82 9.69 13.70
CA ALA A 194 -3.14 9.29 14.16
C ALA A 194 -3.06 7.96 14.92
N GLU A 195 -3.71 7.91 16.08
CA GLU A 195 -3.92 6.69 16.87
C GLU A 195 -5.42 6.35 16.87
N ILE A 196 -5.76 5.17 16.38
CA ILE A 196 -7.13 4.65 16.28
C ILE A 196 -7.22 3.36 17.09
N GLY A 197 -8.10 3.32 18.09
CA GLY A 197 -8.33 2.14 18.91
C GLY A 197 -9.13 1.03 18.23
N ASP A 198 -9.37 -0.05 18.97
CA ASP A 198 -10.12 -1.20 18.48
C ASP A 198 -11.59 -0.88 18.16
N TRP A 199 -12.20 -1.67 17.26
CA TRP A 199 -13.62 -1.56 16.88
C TRP A 199 -14.01 -0.21 16.25
N ALA A 200 -13.04 0.59 15.81
CA ALA A 200 -13.33 1.84 15.13
C ALA A 200 -13.98 1.59 13.76
N ARG A 201 -15.00 2.40 13.47
CA ARG A 201 -15.68 2.42 12.17
C ARG A 201 -15.65 3.82 11.60
N LEU A 202 -15.14 3.95 10.37
CA LEU A 202 -15.12 5.20 9.63
C LEU A 202 -16.03 5.08 8.39
N TYR A 203 -16.57 6.22 7.97
CA TYR A 203 -17.34 6.38 6.74
C TYR A 203 -16.57 7.25 5.75
N GLN A 204 -17.08 7.39 4.53
CA GLN A 204 -16.54 8.30 3.51
C GLN A 204 -16.29 9.73 4.04
N GLU A 205 -15.31 10.41 3.45
CA GLU A 205 -14.95 11.81 3.72
C GLU A 205 -14.47 12.14 5.15
N VAL A 206 -14.28 11.13 6.02
CA VAL A 206 -13.72 11.35 7.36
C VAL A 206 -12.24 11.75 7.28
N THR A 207 -11.86 12.83 7.95
CA THR A 207 -10.46 13.24 8.11
C THR A 207 -10.02 13.16 9.57
N LEU A 208 -9.02 12.33 9.84
CA LEU A 208 -8.25 12.27 11.08
C LEU A 208 -6.86 12.84 10.81
N GLY A 209 -6.77 14.17 10.75
CA GLY A 209 -5.56 14.89 10.33
C GLY A 209 -5.24 16.06 11.25
N ALA A 210 -4.39 16.96 10.76
CA ALA A 210 -3.96 18.16 11.48
C ALA A 210 -4.57 19.42 10.86
N LEU A 211 -4.64 20.49 11.67
CA LEU A 211 -4.84 21.85 11.19
C LEU A 211 -3.46 22.45 10.90
N HIS A 212 -3.29 23.04 9.73
CA HIS A 212 -2.15 23.89 9.42
C HIS A 212 -2.70 25.26 9.03
N PHE A 213 -2.44 26.25 9.87
CA PHE A 213 -2.71 27.65 9.57
C PHE A 213 -1.41 28.26 9.06
N GLU A 214 -1.48 29.11 8.03
CA GLU A 214 -0.33 29.92 7.62
C GLU A 214 0.18 30.68 8.86
N GLU A 215 1.46 30.54 9.18
CA GLU A 215 2.11 31.42 10.16
C GLU A 215 2.16 32.82 9.54
N ASP A 216 1.64 33.83 10.25
CA ASP A 216 1.83 35.22 9.83
C ASP A 216 3.35 35.45 9.70
N GLU A 217 3.85 35.82 8.51
CA GLU A 217 5.28 35.96 8.19
C GLU A 217 6.00 37.12 8.95
N ASP A 218 5.45 37.61 10.06
CA ASP A 218 5.87 38.82 10.78
C ASP A 218 6.17 38.59 12.29
N ASP A 219 6.82 37.48 12.69
CA ASP A 219 7.41 37.29 14.04
C ASP A 219 8.93 37.00 14.02
#